data_AF-A0A7W5D6F0-F1
#
_entry.id   AF-A0A7W5D6F0-F1
#
_cell.length_a   1.000
_cell.length_b   1.000
_cell.length_c   1.000
_cell.angle_alpha   90.00
_cell.angle_beta   90.00
_cell.angle_gamma   90.00
#
_symmetry.space_group_name_H-M   'P 1'
#
loop_
_entity.id
_entity.type
_entity.pdbx_description
1 polymer ?
#
loop_
_entity_poly.entity_id
_entity_poly.type
_entity_poly.pdbx_seq_one_letter_code
_entity_poly.pdbx_strand_id
1 'polypeptide(L)'
;MQDSKEAIEKMNPGAASGEFVFFAAFDGTNNDKNNLALSGSPYQTNIANLYDQAEANETRRLISAYYPGVGTGGEAGNLLNAAFLPTAPVRATAERALSDLSGRAHAYLRNHPTVTPSDLSVATIGFSRGTASEVIFAQLLEERGLVLSDGTQVAPPGAVRVTAMVMIDPVHTFITDDLSLPPNVQGNVLVFRAEDEHRTDFRLADYSADPRVHVVSLPGNHSGLGGGYDLRGTAAVVLEGTTAYLRNSGVDIAPVPASLRFDPTHPAPIYTEGYQTARNGDVLSNPDTGKPATVWRLDDRDKARIGVPATPAREDQKDWVPVTDLDRLVERLYQAAISNDEAYRRQETHAATQQYLSTPDGRSWMQEVGDYQREQQAALEQEQQRQAQEEQAHQHKHKHLALALSMQM
;
A
#
# COMPACT_ATOMS: atom_id res chain seq x y z
N MET A 1 1.61 -6.92 12.66
CA MET A 1 2.89 -6.20 12.46
C MET A 1 3.96 -7.10 11.87
N GLN A 2 4.42 -8.17 12.54
CA GLN A 2 5.42 -9.10 11.98
C GLN A 2 4.96 -9.75 10.67
N ASP A 3 3.72 -10.24 10.64
CA ASP A 3 3.12 -10.83 9.44
C ASP A 3 3.00 -9.82 8.27
N SER A 4 2.53 -8.60 8.57
CA SER A 4 2.47 -7.51 7.59
C SER A 4 3.87 -7.16 7.05
N LYS A 5 4.90 -7.15 7.91
CA LYS A 5 6.30 -6.96 7.50
C LYS A 5 6.71 -8.02 6.47
N GLU A 6 6.48 -9.29 6.77
CA GLU A 6 6.85 -10.39 5.88
C GLU A 6 6.10 -10.36 4.54
N ALA A 7 4.84 -9.92 4.54
CA ALA A 7 4.06 -9.74 3.31
C ALA A 7 4.67 -8.63 2.43
N ILE A 8 5.03 -7.49 3.03
CA ILE A 8 5.66 -6.38 2.31
C ILE A 8 7.03 -6.80 1.75
N GLU A 9 7.85 -7.51 2.54
CA GLU A 9 9.19 -7.94 2.13
C GLU A 9 9.19 -8.90 0.94
N LYS A 10 8.11 -9.67 0.76
CA LYS A 10 7.92 -10.61 -0.36
C LYS A 10 7.30 -9.96 -1.59
N MET A 11 6.92 -8.69 -1.49
CA MET A 11 6.23 -8.00 -2.57
C MET A 11 7.13 -7.89 -3.80
N ASN A 12 6.59 -8.35 -4.94
CA ASN A 12 7.25 -8.19 -6.23
C ASN A 12 6.88 -6.81 -6.81
N PRO A 13 7.84 -5.91 -7.04
CA PRO A 13 7.57 -4.60 -7.62
C PRO A 13 7.19 -4.65 -9.10
N GLY A 14 7.39 -5.77 -9.80
CA GLY A 14 6.92 -5.96 -11.18
C GLY A 14 7.67 -5.16 -12.25
N ALA A 15 8.57 -4.25 -11.86
CA ALA A 15 9.47 -3.54 -12.75
C ALA A 15 10.89 -3.50 -12.14
N ALA A 16 11.89 -3.84 -12.95
CA ALA A 16 13.30 -3.77 -12.55
C ALA A 16 13.91 -2.42 -12.91
N SER A 17 14.74 -1.90 -12.01
CA SER A 17 15.52 -0.68 -12.20
C SER A 17 16.52 -0.79 -13.36
N GLY A 18 16.72 0.31 -14.09
CA GLY A 18 17.65 0.43 -15.21
C GLY A 18 19.11 0.58 -14.79
N GLU A 19 19.97 0.89 -15.76
CA GLU A 19 21.42 1.12 -15.58
C GLU A 19 21.73 2.40 -14.79
N PHE A 20 20.76 3.29 -14.67
CA PHE A 20 20.80 4.47 -13.81
C PHE A 20 19.50 4.56 -13.01
N VAL A 21 19.63 4.85 -11.72
CA VAL A 21 18.52 5.01 -10.78
C VAL A 21 18.65 6.37 -10.11
N PHE A 22 17.65 7.22 -10.31
CA PHE A 22 17.45 8.40 -9.49
C PHE A 22 16.46 8.09 -8.38
N PHE A 23 16.91 8.17 -7.13
CA PHE A 23 16.10 7.95 -5.96
C PHE A 23 15.63 9.30 -5.40
N ALA A 24 14.34 9.60 -5.49
CA ALA A 24 13.74 10.85 -5.03
C ALA A 24 12.91 10.63 -3.77
N ALA A 25 13.27 11.31 -2.68
CA ALA A 25 12.64 11.18 -1.38
C ALA A 25 11.88 12.46 -0.99
N PHE A 26 10.54 12.41 -0.97
CA PHE A 26 9.66 13.56 -0.73
C PHE A 26 9.03 13.53 0.66
N ASP A 27 9.48 14.42 1.56
CA ASP A 27 9.07 14.37 2.95
C ASP A 27 7.70 15.02 3.21
N GLY A 28 7.10 14.70 4.36
CA GLY A 28 5.79 15.19 4.76
C GLY A 28 5.78 16.61 5.30
N THR A 29 4.58 17.15 5.47
CA THR A 29 4.34 18.51 6.00
C THR A 29 5.23 18.86 7.20
N ASN A 30 5.96 19.99 7.12
CA ASN A 30 6.88 20.50 8.14
C ASN A 30 8.07 19.58 8.50
N ASN A 31 8.32 18.50 7.75
CA ASN A 31 9.46 17.62 8.00
C ASN A 31 10.68 18.04 7.16
N ASP A 32 11.80 18.21 7.85
CA ASP A 32 13.13 18.42 7.27
C ASP A 32 14.15 17.62 8.08
N LYS A 33 14.89 16.71 7.44
CA LYS A 33 15.94 15.91 8.09
C LYS A 33 17.00 16.76 8.78
N ASN A 34 17.22 17.99 8.33
CA ASN A 34 18.22 18.92 8.85
C ASN A 34 17.64 19.87 9.91
N ASN A 35 16.32 19.84 10.14
CA ASN A 35 15.65 20.71 11.10
C ASN A 35 14.41 20.03 11.71
N LEU A 36 14.64 19.04 12.57
CA LEU A 36 13.58 18.28 13.26
C LEU A 36 12.67 19.15 14.13
N ALA A 37 13.12 20.33 14.54
CA ALA A 37 12.31 21.26 15.33
C ALA A 37 11.06 21.76 14.56
N LEU A 38 11.08 21.73 13.23
CA LEU A 38 9.94 22.15 12.40
C LEU A 38 8.73 21.21 12.52
N SER A 39 8.99 19.90 12.62
CA SER A 39 7.92 18.91 12.80
C SER A 39 7.50 18.75 14.25
N GLY A 40 8.32 19.25 15.19
CA GLY A 40 8.12 19.05 16.63
C GLY A 40 8.44 17.62 17.09
N SER A 41 9.00 16.79 16.20
CA SER A 41 9.33 15.40 16.47
C SER A 41 10.80 15.24 16.89
N PRO A 42 11.11 14.36 17.85
CA PRO A 42 12.48 14.10 18.28
C PRO A 42 13.29 13.27 17.27
N TYR A 43 12.64 12.60 16.31
CA TYR A 43 13.29 11.72 15.34
C TYR A 43 12.96 12.10 13.89
N GLN A 44 13.75 11.55 12.97
CA GLN A 44 13.53 11.65 11.53
C GLN A 44 12.29 10.86 11.08
N THR A 45 11.72 11.26 9.95
CA THR A 45 10.72 10.48 9.22
C THR A 45 11.36 9.28 8.52
N ASN A 46 10.55 8.32 8.10
CA ASN A 46 10.99 7.22 7.25
C ASN A 46 11.52 7.71 5.90
N ILE A 47 11.04 8.84 5.39
CA ILE A 47 11.58 9.42 4.16
C ILE A 47 13.03 9.83 4.33
N ALA A 48 13.35 10.53 5.42
CA ALA A 48 14.72 10.90 5.76
C ALA A 48 15.59 9.66 6.02
N ASN A 49 15.09 8.66 6.78
CA ASN A 49 15.84 7.42 7.04
C ASN A 49 16.12 6.59 5.77
N LEU A 50 15.19 6.57 4.80
CA LEU A 50 15.37 5.88 3.52
C LEU A 50 16.30 6.66 2.59
N TYR A 51 16.22 7.98 2.60
CA TYR A 51 17.22 8.82 1.93
C TYR A 51 18.62 8.56 2.47
N ASP A 52 18.81 8.53 3.80
CA ASP A 52 20.12 8.25 4.41
C ASP A 52 20.65 6.87 4.02
N GLN A 53 19.78 5.86 3.89
CA GLN A 53 20.15 4.54 3.37
C GLN A 53 20.55 4.57 1.88
N ALA A 54 19.88 5.39 1.06
CA ALA A 54 20.22 5.54 -0.36
C ALA A 54 21.53 6.32 -0.54
N GLU A 55 21.71 7.40 0.23
CA GLU A 55 22.92 8.22 0.27
C GLU A 55 24.15 7.39 0.67
N ALA A 56 24.02 6.55 1.70
CA ALA A 56 25.09 5.68 2.18
C ALA A 56 25.57 4.65 1.13
N ASN A 57 24.72 4.34 0.14
CA ASN A 57 25.00 3.40 -0.93
C ASN A 57 25.06 4.06 -2.32
N GLU A 58 25.21 5.39 -2.39
CA GLU A 58 25.34 6.06 -3.68
C GLU A 58 26.51 5.48 -4.48
N THR A 59 26.26 5.26 -5.77
CA THR A 59 27.25 4.79 -6.72
C THR A 59 27.15 5.62 -8.00
N ARG A 60 27.90 5.23 -9.04
CA ARG A 60 27.67 5.81 -10.37
C ARG A 60 26.28 5.47 -10.93
N ARG A 61 25.66 4.39 -10.46
CA ARG A 61 24.35 3.88 -10.91
C ARG A 61 23.20 4.38 -10.05
N LEU A 62 23.39 4.55 -8.74
CA LEU A 62 22.37 5.06 -7.82
C LEU A 62 22.74 6.47 -7.36
N ILE A 63 21.86 7.42 -7.63
CA ILE A 63 21.99 8.79 -7.16
C ILE A 63 20.70 9.18 -6.43
N SER A 64 20.82 9.78 -5.26
CA SER A 64 19.68 10.14 -4.42
C SER A 64 19.52 11.65 -4.25
N ALA A 65 18.29 12.06 -3.95
CA ALA A 65 17.96 13.44 -3.60
C ALA A 65 16.81 13.47 -2.57
N TYR A 66 16.97 14.33 -1.56
CA TYR A 66 15.98 14.57 -0.53
C TYR A 66 15.29 15.93 -0.73
N TYR A 67 13.97 15.92 -0.61
CA TYR A 67 13.13 17.10 -0.72
C TYR A 67 12.37 17.31 0.60
N PRO A 68 12.70 18.37 1.37
CA PRO A 68 11.95 18.73 2.57
C PRO A 68 10.48 18.96 2.25
N GLY A 69 9.61 18.65 3.20
CA GLY A 69 8.17 18.75 2.98
C GLY A 69 7.66 20.19 3.02
N VAL A 70 6.43 20.36 2.53
CA VAL A 70 5.74 21.66 2.52
C VAL A 70 5.67 22.27 3.93
N GLY A 71 5.97 23.56 4.05
CA GLY A 71 5.95 24.33 5.30
C GLY A 71 7.33 24.54 5.95
N THR A 72 8.39 23.97 5.38
CA THR A 72 9.76 24.03 5.92
C THR A 72 10.53 25.30 5.55
N GLY A 73 9.99 26.15 4.68
CA GLY A 73 10.59 27.40 4.22
C GLY A 73 11.01 27.36 2.74
N GLY A 74 11.48 28.50 2.23
CA GLY A 74 11.90 28.63 0.83
C GLY A 74 10.77 28.31 -0.16
N GLU A 75 11.09 27.53 -1.19
CA GLU A 75 10.12 27.08 -2.21
C GLU A 75 9.11 26.06 -1.66
N ALA A 76 9.44 25.37 -0.56
CA ALA A 76 8.52 24.49 0.15
C ALA A 76 7.46 25.28 0.97
N GLY A 77 7.50 26.61 0.95
CA GLY A 77 6.50 27.47 1.59
C GLY A 77 6.57 27.45 3.11
N ASN A 78 5.61 28.11 3.77
CA ASN A 78 5.57 28.25 5.22
C ASN A 78 4.34 27.55 5.84
N LEU A 79 4.12 27.75 7.14
CA LEU A 79 2.99 27.14 7.86
C LEU A 79 1.61 27.42 7.24
N LEU A 80 1.40 28.59 6.63
CA LEU A 80 0.14 28.90 5.93
C LEU A 80 -0.05 28.02 4.69
N ASN A 81 1.04 27.78 3.95
CA ASN A 81 1.01 26.86 2.80
C ASN A 81 0.77 25.42 3.25
N ALA A 82 1.46 24.98 4.30
CA ALA A 82 1.26 23.67 4.91
C ALA A 82 -0.17 23.45 5.39
N ALA A 83 -0.88 24.48 5.81
CA ALA A 83 -2.25 24.34 6.32
C ALA A 83 -3.34 24.44 5.24
N PHE A 84 -3.31 25.46 4.39
CA PHE A 84 -4.47 25.83 3.57
C PHE A 84 -4.18 26.00 2.08
N LEU A 85 -2.93 26.22 1.69
CA LEU A 85 -2.53 26.51 0.30
C LEU A 85 -1.31 25.66 -0.14
N PRO A 86 -1.43 24.32 -0.13
CA PRO A 86 -0.27 23.44 -0.35
C PRO A 86 0.13 23.27 -1.82
N THR A 87 -0.78 23.50 -2.79
CA THR A 87 -0.54 23.20 -4.22
C THR A 87 0.75 23.81 -4.76
N ALA A 88 0.96 25.12 -4.58
CA ALA A 88 2.11 25.78 -5.20
C ALA A 88 3.47 25.26 -4.67
N PRO A 89 3.68 25.11 -3.34
CA PRO A 89 4.92 24.51 -2.84
C PRO A 89 5.12 23.02 -3.17
N VAL A 90 4.04 22.25 -3.19
CA VAL A 90 4.08 20.84 -3.61
C VAL A 90 4.57 20.75 -5.07
N ARG A 91 4.00 21.58 -5.96
CA ARG A 91 4.44 21.67 -7.36
C ARG A 91 5.87 22.17 -7.50
N ALA A 92 6.27 23.19 -6.76
CA ALA A 92 7.65 23.70 -6.79
C ALA A 92 8.67 22.61 -6.38
N THR A 93 8.32 21.81 -5.37
CA THR A 93 9.14 20.67 -4.94
C THR A 93 9.28 19.62 -6.04
N ALA A 94 8.18 19.28 -6.73
CA ALA A 94 8.20 18.37 -7.87
C ALA A 94 9.03 18.90 -9.05
N GLU A 95 8.91 20.19 -9.38
CA GLU A 95 9.68 20.84 -10.44
C GLU A 95 11.18 20.86 -10.14
N ARG A 96 11.55 21.13 -8.87
CA ARG A 96 12.93 21.02 -8.42
C ARG A 96 13.47 19.60 -8.60
N ALA A 97 12.68 18.59 -8.25
CA ALA A 97 13.08 17.19 -8.44
C ALA A 97 13.30 16.82 -9.91
N LEU A 98 12.45 17.32 -10.81
CA LEU A 98 12.63 17.14 -12.26
C LEU A 98 13.91 17.83 -12.77
N SER A 99 14.21 19.03 -12.28
CA SER A 99 15.42 19.76 -12.62
C SER A 99 16.68 19.01 -12.16
N ASP A 100 16.69 18.53 -10.91
CA ASP A 100 17.82 17.77 -10.36
C ASP A 100 18.04 16.46 -11.12
N LEU A 101 16.97 15.72 -11.43
CA LEU A 101 17.03 14.54 -12.30
C LEU A 101 17.59 14.89 -13.68
N SER A 102 17.09 15.96 -14.32
CA SER A 102 17.53 16.35 -15.67
C SER A 102 19.04 16.63 -15.72
N GLY A 103 19.57 17.36 -14.73
CA GLY A 103 20.99 17.65 -14.62
C GLY A 103 21.83 16.39 -14.38
N ARG A 104 21.41 15.53 -13.45
CA ARG A 104 22.13 14.29 -13.09
C ARG A 104 22.10 13.26 -14.21
N ALA A 105 20.96 13.08 -14.86
CA ALA A 105 20.80 12.20 -16.03
C ALA A 105 21.65 12.69 -17.21
N HIS A 106 21.67 13.99 -17.50
CA HIS A 106 22.50 14.55 -18.55
C HIS A 106 23.99 14.27 -18.31
N ALA A 107 24.46 14.50 -17.08
CA ALA A 107 25.83 14.20 -16.68
C ALA A 107 26.15 12.70 -16.82
N TYR A 108 25.21 11.83 -16.45
CA TYR A 108 25.38 10.38 -16.57
C TYR A 108 25.48 9.93 -18.04
N LEU A 109 24.52 10.31 -18.88
CA LEU A 109 24.47 9.92 -20.31
C LEU A 109 25.70 10.41 -21.08
N ARG A 110 26.20 11.61 -20.78
CA ARG A 110 27.43 12.13 -21.39
C ARG A 110 28.66 11.26 -21.12
N ASN A 111 28.72 10.64 -19.94
CA ASN A 111 29.84 9.81 -19.52
C ASN A 111 29.65 8.33 -19.90
N HIS A 112 28.47 7.95 -20.41
CA HIS A 112 28.11 6.58 -20.76
C HIS A 112 27.40 6.56 -22.13
N PRO A 113 28.11 6.72 -23.25
CA PRO A 113 27.52 6.93 -24.57
C PRO A 113 26.72 5.73 -25.12
N THR A 114 26.83 4.56 -24.49
CA THR A 114 26.03 3.37 -24.83
C THR A 114 24.70 3.30 -24.09
N VAL A 115 24.49 4.15 -23.07
CA VAL A 115 23.26 4.25 -22.30
C VAL A 115 22.32 5.21 -23.00
N THR A 116 21.06 4.83 -23.07
CA THR A 116 19.97 5.61 -23.66
C THR A 116 19.00 6.10 -22.58
N PRO A 117 18.14 7.09 -22.89
CA PRO A 117 17.12 7.54 -21.94
C PRO A 117 16.21 6.44 -21.38
N SER A 118 15.96 5.36 -22.13
CA SER A 118 15.15 4.21 -21.66
C SER A 118 15.85 3.34 -20.62
N ASP A 119 17.16 3.45 -20.49
CA ASP A 119 17.97 2.78 -19.46
C ASP A 119 17.99 3.57 -18.14
N LEU A 120 17.44 4.78 -18.14
CA LEU A 120 17.23 5.58 -16.94
C LEU A 120 15.95 5.12 -16.24
N SER A 121 16.03 5.02 -14.92
CA SER A 121 14.90 4.70 -14.06
C SER A 121 14.87 5.62 -12.86
N VAL A 122 13.67 5.75 -12.31
CA VAL A 122 13.40 6.56 -11.14
C VAL A 122 12.73 5.69 -10.10
N ALA A 123 13.16 5.83 -8.86
CA ALA A 123 12.51 5.27 -7.69
C ALA A 123 12.08 6.42 -6.78
N THR A 124 10.85 6.40 -6.32
CA THR A 124 10.30 7.48 -5.48
C THR A 124 9.74 6.94 -4.17
N ILE A 125 9.86 7.76 -3.14
CA ILE A 125 9.15 7.59 -1.88
C ILE A 125 8.54 8.92 -1.45
N GLY A 126 7.34 8.89 -0.89
CA GLY A 126 6.63 10.06 -0.38
C GLY A 126 5.94 9.79 0.94
N PHE A 127 5.89 10.80 1.82
CA PHE A 127 5.07 10.76 3.05
C PHE A 127 4.09 11.92 3.09
N SER A 128 2.84 11.70 3.49
CA SER A 128 1.85 12.77 3.66
C SER A 128 1.66 13.58 2.38
N ARG A 129 1.77 14.92 2.43
CA ARG A 129 1.78 15.81 1.26
C ARG A 129 3.02 15.65 0.36
N GLY A 130 4.09 15.02 0.83
CA GLY A 130 5.22 14.61 -0.01
C GLY A 130 4.79 13.67 -1.14
N THR A 131 3.79 12.81 -0.89
CA THR A 131 3.21 11.92 -1.92
C THR A 131 2.57 12.69 -3.09
N ALA A 132 2.02 13.88 -2.84
CA ALA A 132 1.51 14.72 -3.93
C ALA A 132 2.66 15.30 -4.79
N SER A 133 3.78 15.66 -4.15
CA SER A 133 4.97 16.14 -4.86
C SER A 133 5.57 15.02 -5.71
N GLU A 134 5.61 13.81 -5.15
CA GLU A 134 6.02 12.58 -5.82
C GLU A 134 5.18 12.30 -7.08
N VAL A 135 3.85 12.34 -6.97
CA VAL A 135 2.96 12.08 -8.12
C VAL A 135 3.07 13.17 -9.18
N ILE A 136 3.08 14.45 -8.77
CA ILE A 136 3.26 15.57 -9.72
C ILE A 136 4.62 15.47 -10.41
N PHE A 137 5.67 15.06 -9.70
CA PHE A 137 6.98 14.83 -10.31
C PHE A 137 6.93 13.72 -11.37
N ALA A 138 6.26 12.61 -11.09
CA ALA A 138 6.07 11.53 -12.07
C ALA A 138 5.27 12.01 -13.30
N GLN A 139 4.25 12.85 -13.10
CA GLN A 139 3.44 13.42 -14.19
C GLN A 139 4.27 14.36 -15.05
N LEU A 140 5.01 15.28 -14.42
CA LEU A 140 5.90 16.18 -15.13
C LEU A 140 6.97 15.41 -15.93
N LEU A 141 7.48 14.31 -15.39
CA LEU A 141 8.42 13.43 -16.08
C LEU A 141 7.78 12.75 -17.30
N GLU A 142 6.54 12.28 -17.20
CA GLU A 142 5.78 11.71 -18.33
C GLU A 142 5.54 12.77 -19.42
N GLU A 143 5.05 13.94 -19.03
CA GLU A 143 4.60 14.99 -19.94
C GLU A 143 5.75 15.72 -20.65
N ARG A 144 6.83 15.97 -19.92
CA ARG A 144 7.93 16.85 -20.40
C ARG A 144 9.18 16.07 -20.77
N GLY A 145 9.35 14.87 -20.22
CA GLY A 145 10.64 14.18 -20.24
C GLY A 145 11.66 14.93 -19.40
N LEU A 146 12.93 14.85 -19.80
CA LEU A 146 14.03 15.56 -19.14
C LEU A 146 14.52 16.70 -20.02
N VAL A 147 14.47 17.92 -19.48
CA VAL A 147 14.85 19.15 -20.19
C VAL A 147 15.69 20.00 -19.25
N LEU A 148 16.86 20.44 -19.71
CA LEU A 148 17.73 21.36 -18.98
C LEU A 148 17.17 22.79 -19.01
N SER A 149 17.69 23.65 -18.13
CA SER A 149 17.27 25.06 -18.03
C SER A 149 17.50 25.88 -19.31
N ASP A 150 18.41 25.45 -20.19
CA ASP A 150 18.69 26.07 -21.49
C ASP A 150 17.79 25.54 -22.62
N GLY A 151 16.87 24.63 -22.31
CA GLY A 151 15.96 24.00 -23.28
C GLY A 151 16.51 22.73 -23.94
N THR A 152 17.72 22.29 -23.60
CA THR A 152 18.29 21.04 -24.13
C THR A 152 17.46 19.83 -23.67
N GLN A 153 16.91 19.08 -24.63
CA GLN A 153 16.19 17.84 -24.33
C GLN A 153 17.17 16.69 -24.07
N VAL A 154 17.13 16.15 -22.85
CA VAL A 154 17.96 15.03 -22.38
C VAL A 154 17.24 13.69 -22.61
N ALA A 155 15.92 13.67 -22.38
CA ALA A 155 15.05 12.54 -22.65
C ALA A 155 13.70 13.06 -23.16
N PRO A 156 13.09 12.42 -24.17
CA PRO A 156 11.76 12.81 -24.61
C PRO A 156 10.69 12.45 -23.57
N PRO A 157 9.49 13.07 -23.65
CA PRO A 157 8.34 12.70 -22.83
C PRO A 157 8.11 11.20 -22.74
N GLY A 158 7.93 10.70 -21.52
CA GLY A 158 7.62 9.31 -21.22
C GLY A 158 8.69 8.27 -21.55
N ALA A 159 9.93 8.68 -21.85
CA ALA A 159 11.06 7.76 -22.05
C ALA A 159 11.64 7.20 -20.75
N VAL A 160 11.56 7.98 -19.67
CA VAL A 160 12.11 7.59 -18.35
C VAL A 160 10.99 6.99 -17.50
N ARG A 161 11.28 5.83 -16.91
CA ARG A 161 10.30 5.00 -16.19
C ARG A 161 10.45 5.22 -14.68
N VAL A 162 9.32 5.34 -13.97
CA VAL A 162 9.29 5.20 -12.51
C VAL A 162 9.05 3.73 -12.21
N THR A 163 10.08 3.03 -11.71
CA THR A 163 10.07 1.56 -11.55
C THR A 163 9.78 1.12 -10.13
N ALA A 164 9.81 2.05 -9.17
CA ALA A 164 9.43 1.82 -7.78
C ALA A 164 8.80 3.10 -7.24
N MET A 165 7.65 2.98 -6.59
CA MET A 165 6.94 4.10 -5.96
C MET A 165 6.32 3.65 -4.65
N VAL A 166 6.60 4.37 -3.58
CA VAL A 166 6.08 4.08 -2.23
C VAL A 166 5.46 5.32 -1.62
N MET A 167 4.15 5.27 -1.37
CA MET A 167 3.40 6.33 -0.72
C MET A 167 3.07 5.94 0.72
N ILE A 168 3.60 6.68 1.68
CA ILE A 168 3.29 6.51 3.10
C ILE A 168 2.19 7.51 3.48
N ASP A 169 1.00 6.99 3.76
CA ASP A 169 -0.19 7.71 4.21
C ASP A 169 -0.47 9.00 3.42
N PRO A 170 -0.78 8.89 2.10
CA PRO A 170 -0.97 10.04 1.22
C PRO A 170 -2.11 10.96 1.66
N VAL A 171 -1.80 12.24 1.90
CA VAL A 171 -2.77 13.27 2.31
C VAL A 171 -2.78 14.40 1.29
N HIS A 172 -3.88 14.53 0.55
CA HIS A 172 -4.01 15.48 -0.57
C HIS A 172 -5.03 16.59 -0.32
N THR A 173 -5.48 16.75 0.92
CA THR A 173 -6.42 17.80 1.30
C THR A 173 -5.90 19.18 0.87
N PHE A 174 -6.75 19.94 0.17
CA PHE A 174 -6.48 21.26 -0.42
C PHE A 174 -5.48 21.31 -1.60
N ILE A 175 -5.09 20.16 -2.15
CA ILE A 175 -4.33 20.10 -3.41
C ILE A 175 -5.33 20.01 -4.56
N THR A 176 -5.17 20.89 -5.56
CA THR A 176 -6.12 21.01 -6.69
C THR A 176 -5.62 20.40 -7.99
N ASP A 177 -4.37 19.96 -8.02
CA ASP A 177 -3.76 19.33 -9.19
C ASP A 177 -4.35 17.93 -9.43
N ASP A 178 -4.24 17.41 -10.66
CA ASP A 178 -4.50 16.00 -10.90
C ASP A 178 -3.43 15.17 -10.20
N LEU A 179 -3.83 14.15 -9.44
CA LEU A 179 -2.94 13.27 -8.70
C LEU A 179 -3.13 11.81 -9.14
N SER A 180 -3.71 11.58 -10.32
CA SER A 180 -3.72 10.27 -10.96
C SER A 180 -2.29 9.80 -11.27
N LEU A 181 -2.06 8.49 -11.13
CA LEU A 181 -0.74 7.91 -11.42
C LEU A 181 -0.49 7.92 -12.95
N PRO A 182 0.57 8.57 -13.43
CA PRO A 182 0.84 8.66 -14.87
C PRO A 182 1.33 7.32 -15.45
N PRO A 183 1.29 7.13 -16.79
CA PRO A 183 1.63 5.85 -17.40
C PRO A 183 3.12 5.46 -17.34
N ASN A 184 4.05 6.39 -17.10
CA ASN A 184 5.46 6.07 -16.84
C ASN A 184 5.70 5.41 -15.48
N VAL A 185 4.72 5.41 -14.56
CA VAL A 185 4.77 4.61 -13.33
C VAL A 185 4.48 3.16 -13.70
N GLN A 186 5.52 2.33 -13.62
CA GLN A 186 5.47 0.93 -14.02
C GLN A 186 5.53 0.01 -12.81
N GLY A 187 4.92 -1.16 -12.95
CA GLY A 187 4.92 -2.17 -11.89
C GLY A 187 3.93 -1.84 -10.77
N ASN A 188 4.17 -2.47 -9.62
CA ASN A 188 3.34 -2.35 -8.44
C ASN A 188 3.76 -1.14 -7.62
N VAL A 189 2.81 -0.28 -7.27
CA VAL A 189 2.97 0.87 -6.35
C VAL A 189 2.57 0.44 -4.95
N LEU A 190 3.42 0.69 -3.96
CA LEU A 190 3.13 0.35 -2.56
C LEU A 190 2.56 1.58 -1.84
N VAL A 191 1.42 1.41 -1.17
CA VAL A 191 0.76 2.46 -0.40
C VAL A 191 0.55 1.97 1.02
N PHE A 192 1.13 2.66 1.99
CA PHE A 192 0.84 2.41 3.40
C PHE A 192 -0.30 3.30 3.86
N ARG A 193 -1.24 2.72 4.58
CA ARG A 193 -2.39 3.42 5.16
C ARG A 193 -2.36 3.32 6.69
N ALA A 194 -2.50 4.47 7.35
CA ALA A 194 -2.66 4.54 8.79
C ALA A 194 -4.10 4.16 9.19
N GLU A 195 -4.27 3.13 10.01
CA GLU A 195 -5.61 2.72 10.48
C GLU A 195 -6.15 3.62 11.59
N ASP A 196 -5.26 4.19 12.41
CA ASP A 196 -5.60 5.00 13.59
C ASP A 196 -5.46 6.51 13.33
N GLU A 197 -5.35 6.91 12.06
CA GLU A 197 -5.50 8.31 11.65
C GLU A 197 -6.97 8.66 11.48
N HIS A 198 -7.41 9.67 12.24
CA HIS A 198 -8.82 10.01 12.36
C HIS A 198 -9.07 11.50 12.18
N ARG A 199 -8.07 12.33 11.89
CA ARG A 199 -8.26 13.77 11.72
C ARG A 199 -8.84 14.05 10.33
N THR A 200 -9.85 14.91 10.27
CA THR A 200 -10.52 15.27 9.00
C THR A 200 -9.55 15.84 7.96
N ASP A 201 -8.56 16.62 8.41
CA ASP A 201 -7.61 17.30 7.52
C ASP A 201 -6.43 16.39 7.08
N PHE A 202 -6.38 15.15 7.59
CA PHE A 202 -5.40 14.11 7.25
C PHE A 202 -6.06 12.92 6.54
N ARG A 203 -7.13 13.22 5.82
CA ARG A 203 -7.89 12.20 5.10
C ARG A 203 -7.06 11.59 3.99
N LEU A 204 -6.92 10.27 4.03
CA LEU A 204 -6.19 9.49 3.04
C LEU A 204 -6.74 9.71 1.62
N ALA A 205 -5.85 9.93 0.65
CA ALA A 205 -6.14 9.83 -0.76
C ALA A 205 -6.16 8.34 -1.19
N ASP A 206 -7.29 7.91 -1.76
CA ASP A 206 -7.52 6.50 -2.06
C ASP A 206 -7.16 6.16 -3.50
N TYR A 207 -6.02 5.48 -3.65
CA TYR A 207 -5.48 5.02 -4.94
C TYR A 207 -5.93 3.60 -5.32
N SER A 208 -6.78 2.95 -4.53
CA SER A 208 -7.12 1.52 -4.71
C SER A 208 -7.81 1.19 -6.04
N ALA A 209 -8.37 2.19 -6.72
CA ALA A 209 -8.94 2.06 -8.05
C ALA A 209 -7.89 1.75 -9.13
N ASP A 210 -6.62 2.13 -8.92
CA ASP A 210 -5.54 1.82 -9.86
C ASP A 210 -5.08 0.35 -9.69
N PRO A 211 -5.04 -0.44 -10.78
CA PRO A 211 -4.65 -1.85 -10.70
C PRO A 211 -3.21 -2.05 -10.20
N ARG A 212 -2.33 -1.05 -10.40
CA ARG A 212 -0.92 -1.08 -9.97
C ARG A 212 -0.77 -0.95 -8.46
N VAL A 213 -1.77 -0.44 -7.76
CA VAL A 213 -1.64 -0.03 -6.36
C VAL A 213 -1.93 -1.16 -5.38
N HIS A 214 -1.04 -1.29 -4.40
CA HIS A 214 -1.13 -2.20 -3.26
C HIS A 214 -1.23 -1.42 -1.98
N VAL A 215 -2.35 -1.56 -1.30
CA VAL A 215 -2.58 -0.88 -0.03
C VAL A 215 -2.29 -1.84 1.11
N VAL A 216 -1.30 -1.49 1.93
CA VAL A 216 -1.01 -2.17 3.20
C VAL A 216 -1.49 -1.27 4.33
N SER A 217 -2.50 -1.74 5.07
CA SER A 217 -3.02 -1.02 6.23
C SER A 217 -2.27 -1.48 7.48
N LEU A 218 -1.84 -0.53 8.32
CA LEU A 218 -1.11 -0.81 9.54
C LEU A 218 -1.67 0.00 10.71
N PRO A 219 -1.62 -0.54 11.94
CA PRO A 219 -2.00 0.18 13.14
C PRO A 219 -1.06 1.35 13.38
N GLY A 220 -1.61 2.46 13.86
CA GLY A 220 -0.92 3.73 14.06
C GLY A 220 -1.58 4.87 13.29
N ASN A 221 -1.34 6.09 13.76
CA ASN A 221 -1.72 7.33 13.08
C ASN A 221 -0.72 7.71 11.99
N HIS A 222 -0.93 8.87 11.38
CA HIS A 222 -0.15 9.40 10.28
C HIS A 222 1.38 9.33 10.50
N SER A 223 1.89 9.93 11.58
CA SER A 223 3.32 9.92 11.89
C SER A 223 3.77 8.62 12.56
N GLY A 224 2.85 7.82 13.11
CA GLY A 224 3.11 6.46 13.57
C GLY A 224 3.57 5.53 12.44
N LEU A 225 3.14 5.80 11.20
CA LEU A 225 3.65 5.14 9.99
C LEU A 225 4.78 5.95 9.33
N GLY A 226 4.61 7.26 9.23
CA GLY A 226 5.57 8.17 8.59
C GLY A 226 6.90 8.32 9.32
N GLY A 227 6.97 7.96 10.60
CA GLY A 227 8.12 8.17 11.47
C GLY A 227 8.07 9.51 12.22
N GLY A 228 9.04 9.70 13.11
CA GLY A 228 9.22 10.91 13.90
C GLY A 228 8.93 10.77 15.39
N TYR A 229 7.96 9.93 15.80
CA TYR A 229 7.62 9.74 17.22
C TYR A 229 8.56 8.82 17.98
N ASP A 230 8.93 7.70 17.36
CA ASP A 230 9.85 6.73 17.95
C ASP A 230 10.56 5.92 16.87
N LEU A 231 11.54 5.13 17.29
CA LEU A 231 12.43 4.38 16.40
C LEU A 231 12.04 2.90 16.22
N ARG A 232 11.01 2.40 16.93
CA ARG A 232 10.75 0.95 17.08
C ARG A 232 9.28 0.52 16.97
N GLY A 233 8.37 1.46 16.74
CA GLY A 233 6.94 1.25 16.58
C GLY A 233 6.58 0.86 15.14
N THR A 234 5.36 1.15 14.73
CA THR A 234 4.88 0.81 13.37
C THR A 234 5.76 1.40 12.27
N ALA A 235 6.31 2.61 12.47
CA ALA A 235 7.22 3.24 11.51
C ALA A 235 8.45 2.38 11.20
N ALA A 236 8.97 1.60 12.15
CA ALA A 236 10.10 0.70 11.91
C ALA A 236 9.72 -0.46 10.97
N VAL A 237 8.48 -0.97 11.07
CA VAL A 237 7.95 -1.98 10.14
C VAL A 237 7.81 -1.39 8.74
N VAL A 238 7.29 -0.17 8.62
CA VAL A 238 7.19 0.55 7.34
C VAL A 238 8.57 0.77 6.74
N LEU A 239 9.57 1.13 7.55
CA LEU A 239 10.95 1.33 7.11
C LEU A 239 11.55 0.04 6.55
N GLU A 240 11.47 -1.06 7.29
CA GLU A 240 12.00 -2.36 6.85
C GLU A 240 11.29 -2.88 5.60
N GLY A 241 9.96 -2.81 5.57
CA GLY A 241 9.18 -3.22 4.40
C GLY A 241 9.50 -2.38 3.16
N THR A 242 9.62 -1.05 3.32
CA THR A 242 9.97 -0.16 2.21
C THR A 242 11.39 -0.42 1.70
N THR A 243 12.36 -0.62 2.59
CA THR A 243 13.73 -1.00 2.20
C THR A 243 13.73 -2.31 1.40
N ALA A 244 12.99 -3.33 1.84
CA ALA A 244 12.89 -4.59 1.12
C ALA A 244 12.23 -4.43 -0.26
N TYR A 245 11.11 -3.71 -0.35
CA TYR A 245 10.44 -3.42 -1.62
C TYR A 245 11.37 -2.69 -2.61
N LEU A 246 12.10 -1.67 -2.16
CA LEU A 246 13.06 -0.94 -2.99
C LEU A 246 14.19 -1.84 -3.49
N ARG A 247 14.75 -2.70 -2.62
CA ARG A 247 15.79 -3.66 -2.99
C ARG A 247 15.27 -4.70 -3.98
N ASN A 248 14.05 -5.21 -3.79
CA ASN A 248 13.39 -6.10 -4.74
C ASN A 248 13.16 -5.42 -6.11
N SER A 249 13.09 -4.09 -6.13
CA SER A 249 12.94 -3.29 -7.36
C SER A 249 14.28 -3.04 -8.08
N GLY A 250 15.38 -3.54 -7.53
CA GLY A 250 16.73 -3.31 -8.04
C GLY A 250 17.33 -1.96 -7.62
N VAL A 251 16.74 -1.26 -6.65
CA VAL A 251 17.33 -0.06 -6.04
C VAL A 251 18.37 -0.52 -5.01
N ASP A 252 19.63 -0.16 -5.21
CA ASP A 252 20.75 -0.58 -4.33
C ASP A 252 20.81 0.22 -3.01
N ILE A 253 19.69 0.36 -2.33
CA ILE A 253 19.59 1.07 -1.05
C ILE A 253 20.24 0.24 0.09
N ALA A 254 20.93 0.91 1.02
CA ALA A 254 21.58 0.25 2.16
C ALA A 254 20.56 -0.51 3.03
N PRO A 255 20.98 -1.54 3.78
CA PRO A 255 20.09 -2.21 4.72
C PRO A 255 19.68 -1.28 5.88
N VAL A 256 18.51 -1.56 6.47
CA VAL A 256 18.04 -0.82 7.66
C VAL A 256 19.06 -0.95 8.80
N PRO A 257 19.53 0.18 9.39
CA PRO A 257 20.41 0.17 10.56
C PRO A 257 19.79 -0.59 11.72
N ALA A 258 20.58 -1.37 12.47
CA ALA A 258 20.07 -2.21 13.56
C ALA A 258 19.31 -1.41 14.64
N SER A 259 19.67 -0.14 14.86
CA SER A 259 19.00 0.75 15.80
C SER A 259 17.60 1.20 15.38
N LEU A 260 17.24 1.04 14.10
CA LEU A 260 15.98 1.45 13.49
C LEU A 260 15.08 0.27 13.08
N ARG A 261 15.52 -0.97 13.36
CA ARG A 261 14.73 -2.16 13.03
C ARG A 261 13.61 -2.37 14.04
N PHE A 262 12.51 -2.94 13.56
CA PHE A 262 11.43 -3.38 14.42
C PHE A 262 11.92 -4.47 15.37
N ASP A 263 11.59 -4.34 16.65
CA ASP A 263 11.90 -5.33 17.66
C ASP A 263 10.60 -6.01 18.14
N PRO A 264 10.32 -7.24 17.68
CA PRO A 264 9.08 -7.93 18.03
C PRO A 264 9.03 -8.36 19.50
N THR A 265 10.13 -8.24 20.25
CA THR A 265 10.19 -8.62 21.67
C THR A 265 9.68 -7.52 22.61
N HIS A 266 9.46 -6.32 22.09
CA HIS A 266 8.93 -5.19 22.84
C HIS A 266 7.55 -4.77 22.31
N PRO A 267 6.61 -4.35 23.17
CA PRO A 267 5.36 -3.75 22.72
C PRO A 267 5.63 -2.51 21.87
N ALA A 268 5.05 -2.47 20.67
CA ALA A 268 5.11 -1.27 19.83
C ALA A 268 4.08 -0.25 20.31
N PRO A 269 4.48 1.01 20.52
CA PRO A 269 3.52 2.07 20.79
C PRO A 269 2.65 2.30 19.54
N ILE A 270 1.33 2.32 19.74
CA ILE A 270 0.35 2.71 18.72
C ILE A 270 -0.16 4.09 19.10
N TYR A 271 -0.09 5.03 18.16
CA TYR A 271 -0.51 6.41 18.39
C TYR A 271 -1.85 6.70 17.73
N THR A 272 -2.64 7.52 18.39
CA THR A 272 -3.83 8.17 17.82
C THR A 272 -3.79 9.65 18.20
N GLU A 273 -4.18 10.54 17.27
CA GLU A 273 -4.18 11.99 17.55
C GLU A 273 -5.58 12.57 17.68
N GLY A 274 -6.61 11.84 17.26
CA GLY A 274 -7.98 12.35 17.28
C GLY A 274 -8.49 12.69 18.68
N TYR A 275 -7.92 12.06 19.71
CA TYR A 275 -8.45 12.03 21.06
C TYR A 275 -7.47 12.57 22.10
N GLN A 276 -8.01 13.15 23.17
CA GLN A 276 -7.24 13.49 24.36
C GLN A 276 -6.92 12.22 25.12
N THR A 277 -5.67 12.08 25.56
CA THR A 277 -5.22 10.92 26.33
C THR A 277 -4.74 11.32 27.71
N ALA A 278 -4.96 10.45 28.69
CA ALA A 278 -4.33 10.52 29.99
C ALA A 278 -2.83 10.21 29.89
N ARG A 279 -2.08 10.44 30.97
CA ARG A 279 -0.63 10.14 31.01
C ARG A 279 -0.30 8.65 30.77
N ASN A 280 -1.24 7.76 31.03
CA ASN A 280 -1.10 6.32 30.78
C ASN A 280 -1.56 5.91 29.37
N GLY A 281 -1.97 6.85 28.52
CA GLY A 281 -2.40 6.60 27.14
C GLY A 281 -3.90 6.38 26.96
N ASP A 282 -4.67 6.23 28.05
CA ASP A 282 -6.12 6.00 27.95
C ASP A 282 -6.82 7.22 27.35
N VAL A 283 -7.74 6.96 26.41
CA VAL A 283 -8.59 8.01 25.84
C VAL A 283 -9.51 8.58 26.91
N LEU A 284 -9.42 9.89 27.13
CA LEU A 284 -10.25 10.62 28.08
C LEU A 284 -11.68 10.77 27.54
N SER A 285 -12.66 10.72 28.42
CA SER A 285 -14.06 11.05 28.08
C SER A 285 -14.36 12.53 28.35
N ASN A 286 -15.14 13.14 27.46
CA ASN A 286 -15.72 14.45 27.67
C ASN A 286 -16.78 14.36 28.80
N PRO A 287 -16.66 15.16 29.88
CA PRO A 287 -17.49 15.04 31.07
C PRO A 287 -18.97 15.37 30.81
N ASP A 288 -19.28 16.19 29.79
CA ASP A 288 -20.64 16.62 29.48
C ASP A 288 -21.39 15.62 28.60
N THR A 289 -20.67 14.84 27.79
CA THR A 289 -21.28 13.94 26.78
C THR A 289 -21.00 12.46 27.01
N GLY A 290 -20.02 12.12 27.86
CA GLY A 290 -19.55 10.75 28.08
C GLY A 290 -18.80 10.13 26.90
N LYS A 291 -18.69 10.83 25.76
CA LYS A 291 -17.97 10.39 24.55
C LYS A 291 -16.47 10.66 24.68
N PRO A 292 -15.60 9.99 23.91
CA PRO A 292 -14.19 10.35 23.81
C PRO A 292 -13.98 11.85 23.58
N ALA A 293 -13.17 12.49 24.42
CA ALA A 293 -12.78 13.88 24.27
C ALA A 293 -11.83 14.01 23.08
N THR A 294 -12.16 14.89 22.14
CA THR A 294 -11.39 15.07 20.91
C THR A 294 -10.41 16.23 21.04
N VAL A 295 -9.23 16.09 20.42
CA VAL A 295 -8.26 17.19 20.24
C VAL A 295 -8.50 17.88 18.90
N TRP A 296 -8.89 17.09 17.89
CA TRP A 296 -9.08 17.55 16.52
C TRP A 296 -10.48 17.21 16.00
N ARG A 297 -10.85 17.83 14.89
CA ARG A 297 -12.02 17.40 14.12
C ARG A 297 -11.77 15.99 13.59
N LEU A 298 -12.71 15.09 13.86
CA LEU A 298 -12.62 13.70 13.42
C LEU A 298 -13.19 13.54 12.02
N ASP A 299 -12.54 12.71 11.21
CA ASP A 299 -13.04 12.29 9.91
C ASP A 299 -14.35 11.51 10.08
N ASP A 300 -15.23 11.72 9.11
CA ASP A 300 -16.48 11.00 9.03
C ASP A 300 -16.24 9.70 8.26
N ARG A 301 -16.25 8.57 8.97
CA ARG A 301 -15.98 7.24 8.41
C ARG A 301 -17.04 6.82 7.39
N ASP A 302 -18.23 7.42 7.42
CA ASP A 302 -19.32 7.10 6.50
C ASP A 302 -19.21 7.87 5.18
N LYS A 303 -18.35 8.90 5.12
CA LYS A 303 -18.05 9.57 3.85
C LYS A 303 -17.13 8.71 3.01
N ALA A 304 -17.41 8.61 1.71
CA ALA A 304 -16.46 8.03 0.76
C ALA A 304 -15.11 8.76 0.82
N ARG A 305 -14.00 8.02 0.76
CA ARG A 305 -12.65 8.61 0.70
C ARG A 305 -12.50 9.42 -0.60
N ILE A 306 -11.48 10.29 -0.64
CA ILE A 306 -11.15 11.03 -1.86
C ILE A 306 -10.51 10.02 -2.81
N GLY A 307 -11.32 9.41 -3.68
CA GLY A 307 -10.85 8.45 -4.68
C GLY A 307 -10.03 9.16 -5.75
N VAL A 308 -8.84 8.63 -6.01
CA VAL A 308 -8.00 9.06 -7.12
C VAL A 308 -8.35 8.21 -8.33
N PRO A 309 -8.68 8.82 -9.48
CA PRO A 309 -8.99 8.06 -10.70
C PRO A 309 -7.80 7.21 -11.16
N ALA A 310 -8.10 6.01 -11.66
CA ALA A 310 -7.11 5.18 -12.34
C ALA A 310 -6.83 5.70 -13.75
N THR A 311 -5.56 5.74 -14.13
CA THR A 311 -5.14 6.02 -15.50
C THR A 311 -4.98 4.70 -16.26
N PRO A 312 -5.43 4.60 -17.54
CA PRO A 312 -5.18 3.42 -18.34
C PRO A 312 -3.69 3.09 -18.46
N ALA A 313 -3.34 1.81 -18.32
CA ALA A 313 -1.97 1.34 -18.55
C ALA A 313 -1.53 1.58 -20.01
N ARG A 314 -0.23 1.76 -20.24
CA ARG A 314 0.33 1.83 -21.61
C ARG A 314 0.25 0.47 -22.31
N GLU A 315 0.30 0.49 -23.64
CA GLU A 315 0.24 -0.71 -24.47
C GLU A 315 1.44 -1.65 -24.26
N ASP A 316 2.61 -1.12 -23.89
CA ASP A 316 3.82 -1.87 -23.53
C ASP A 316 3.77 -2.48 -22.10
N GLN A 317 2.72 -2.17 -21.33
CA GLN A 317 2.44 -2.76 -20.02
C GLN A 317 1.39 -3.89 -20.09
N LYS A 318 0.91 -4.29 -21.28
CA LYS A 318 -0.13 -5.33 -21.42
C LYS A 318 0.28 -6.72 -20.93
N ASP A 319 1.57 -7.01 -20.91
CA ASP A 319 2.12 -8.30 -20.43
C ASP A 319 2.44 -8.29 -18.92
N TRP A 320 2.30 -7.13 -18.25
CA TRP A 320 2.36 -7.06 -16.80
C TRP A 320 1.10 -7.70 -16.22
N VAL A 321 1.27 -8.71 -15.37
CA VAL A 321 0.17 -9.36 -14.67
C VAL A 321 -0.21 -8.47 -13.49
N PRO A 322 -1.40 -7.83 -13.51
CA PRO A 322 -1.89 -7.12 -12.34
C PRO A 322 -2.07 -8.13 -11.22
N VAL A 323 -1.79 -7.69 -10.00
CA VAL A 323 -2.27 -8.41 -8.82
C VAL A 323 -3.79 -8.50 -8.91
N THR A 324 -4.27 -9.74 -8.93
CA THR A 324 -5.65 -10.04 -9.25
C THR A 324 -6.58 -9.61 -8.12
N ASP A 325 -7.87 -9.47 -8.41
CA ASP A 325 -8.88 -9.30 -7.35
C ASP A 325 -8.81 -10.44 -6.32
N LEU A 326 -8.44 -11.65 -6.75
CA LEU A 326 -8.22 -12.78 -5.88
C LEU A 326 -7.04 -12.56 -4.94
N ASP A 327 -5.91 -12.05 -5.43
CA ASP A 327 -4.74 -11.75 -4.58
C ASP A 327 -5.08 -10.68 -3.53
N ARG A 328 -5.84 -9.64 -3.92
CA ARG A 328 -6.34 -8.61 -2.99
C ARG A 328 -7.29 -9.20 -1.94
N LEU A 329 -8.13 -10.16 -2.32
CA LEU A 329 -9.05 -10.85 -1.43
C LEU A 329 -8.32 -11.78 -0.45
N VAL A 330 -7.32 -12.52 -0.94
CA VAL A 330 -6.46 -13.37 -0.12
C VAL A 330 -5.71 -12.55 0.91
N GLU A 331 -5.15 -11.40 0.51
CA GLU A 331 -4.49 -10.49 1.44
C GLU A 331 -5.45 -9.95 2.49
N ARG A 332 -6.67 -9.53 2.11
CA ARG A 332 -7.68 -9.07 3.09
C ARG A 332 -8.11 -10.17 4.05
N LEU A 333 -8.28 -11.40 3.57
CA LEU A 333 -8.58 -12.56 4.43
C LEU A 333 -7.42 -12.86 5.38
N TYR A 334 -6.18 -12.74 4.90
CA TYR A 334 -4.99 -12.89 5.73
C TYR A 334 -4.93 -11.82 6.82
N GLN A 335 -5.07 -10.53 6.46
CA GLN A 335 -5.10 -9.42 7.43
C GLN A 335 -6.25 -9.55 8.44
N ALA A 336 -7.43 -10.00 8.01
CA ALA A 336 -8.54 -10.29 8.93
C ALA A 336 -8.19 -11.42 9.90
N ALA A 337 -7.60 -12.50 9.41
CA ALA A 337 -7.25 -13.68 10.21
C ALA A 337 -6.23 -13.37 11.31
N ILE A 338 -5.29 -12.45 11.05
CA ILE A 338 -4.24 -12.07 12.01
C ILE A 338 -4.65 -10.89 12.92
N SER A 339 -5.84 -10.31 12.74
CA SER A 339 -6.34 -9.22 13.59
C SER A 339 -6.83 -9.71 14.95
N ASN A 340 -6.43 -8.99 16.01
CA ASN A 340 -6.91 -9.19 17.38
C ASN A 340 -8.34 -8.64 17.60
N ASP A 341 -8.88 -7.87 16.66
CA ASP A 341 -10.25 -7.35 16.71
C ASP A 341 -11.22 -8.37 16.09
N GLU A 342 -12.07 -8.97 16.93
CA GLU A 342 -13.05 -9.98 16.53
C GLU A 342 -14.20 -9.39 15.68
N ALA A 343 -14.52 -8.10 15.84
CA ALA A 343 -15.53 -7.43 15.03
C ALA A 343 -14.97 -7.17 13.62
N TYR A 344 -13.75 -6.62 13.54
CA TYR A 344 -13.04 -6.44 12.28
C TYR A 344 -12.83 -7.76 11.54
N ARG A 345 -12.34 -8.80 12.23
CA ARG A 345 -12.12 -10.12 11.61
C ARG A 345 -13.41 -10.68 11.01
N ARG A 346 -14.54 -10.60 11.74
CA ARG A 346 -15.84 -11.03 11.22
C ARG A 346 -16.29 -10.20 10.02
N GLN A 347 -16.19 -8.88 10.11
CA GLN A 347 -16.60 -7.97 9.06
C GLN A 347 -15.79 -8.20 7.78
N GLU A 348 -14.46 -8.21 7.86
CA GLU A 348 -13.60 -8.36 6.69
C GLU A 348 -13.65 -9.77 6.11
N THR A 349 -13.73 -10.81 6.95
CA THR A 349 -13.92 -12.19 6.45
C THR A 349 -15.22 -12.30 5.68
N HIS A 350 -16.30 -11.72 6.20
CA HIS A 350 -17.60 -11.72 5.53
C HIS A 350 -17.56 -10.91 4.23
N ALA A 351 -17.00 -9.70 4.26
CA ALA A 351 -16.91 -8.82 3.10
C ALA A 351 -16.05 -9.43 1.98
N ALA A 352 -14.86 -9.96 2.32
CA ALA A 352 -13.98 -10.62 1.36
C ALA A 352 -14.63 -11.90 0.79
N THR A 353 -15.33 -12.68 1.62
CA THR A 353 -16.06 -13.87 1.13
C THR A 353 -17.18 -13.46 0.17
N GLN A 354 -18.02 -12.48 0.51
CA GLN A 354 -19.10 -12.01 -0.37
C GLN A 354 -18.55 -11.46 -1.69
N GLN A 355 -17.45 -10.71 -1.62
CA GLN A 355 -16.80 -10.18 -2.81
C GLN A 355 -16.23 -11.31 -3.68
N TYR A 356 -15.56 -12.32 -3.11
CA TYR A 356 -15.09 -13.49 -3.86
C TYR A 356 -16.26 -14.21 -4.55
N LEU A 357 -17.35 -14.49 -3.83
CA LEU A 357 -18.52 -15.19 -4.39
C LEU A 357 -19.21 -14.39 -5.51
N SER A 358 -19.00 -13.08 -5.58
CA SER A 358 -19.50 -12.23 -6.66
C SER A 358 -18.62 -12.24 -7.92
N THR A 359 -17.42 -12.81 -7.87
CA THR A 359 -16.52 -12.95 -9.04
C THR A 359 -16.96 -14.11 -9.96
N PRO A 360 -16.52 -14.15 -11.23
CA PRO A 360 -16.73 -15.31 -12.10
C PRO A 360 -16.23 -16.63 -11.49
N ASP A 361 -15.04 -16.62 -10.91
CA ASP A 361 -14.43 -17.81 -10.30
C ASP A 361 -15.20 -18.27 -9.06
N GLY A 362 -15.61 -17.33 -8.19
CA GLY A 362 -16.43 -17.64 -7.02
C GLY A 362 -17.80 -18.20 -7.39
N ARG A 363 -18.41 -17.74 -8.49
CA ARG A 363 -19.64 -18.33 -9.02
C ARG A 363 -19.42 -19.73 -9.57
N SER A 364 -18.31 -19.97 -10.27
CA SER A 364 -17.95 -21.31 -10.77
C SER A 364 -17.78 -22.29 -9.61
N TRP A 365 -17.02 -21.90 -8.59
CA TRP A 365 -16.82 -22.68 -7.38
C TRP A 365 -18.14 -23.00 -6.66
N MET A 366 -19.05 -22.02 -6.53
CA MET A 366 -20.39 -22.25 -5.95
C MET A 366 -21.19 -23.29 -6.74
N GLN A 367 -21.08 -23.27 -8.07
CA GLN A 367 -21.74 -24.25 -8.92
C GLN A 367 -21.16 -25.66 -8.70
N GLU A 368 -19.83 -25.79 -8.68
CA GLU A 368 -19.14 -27.06 -8.41
C GLU A 368 -19.50 -27.65 -7.05
N VAL A 369 -19.56 -26.82 -5.99
CA VAL A 369 -20.00 -27.26 -4.66
C VAL A 369 -21.45 -27.74 -4.71
N GLY A 370 -22.31 -27.05 -5.44
CA GLY A 370 -23.71 -27.45 -5.63
C GLY A 370 -23.85 -28.77 -6.40
N ASP A 371 -23.04 -28.98 -7.43
CA ASP A 371 -22.97 -30.25 -8.18
C ASP A 371 -22.52 -31.40 -7.28
N TYR A 372 -21.43 -31.21 -6.54
CA TYR A 372 -20.91 -32.19 -5.58
C TYR A 372 -21.95 -32.57 -4.52
N GLN A 373 -22.67 -31.59 -3.95
CA GLN A 373 -23.72 -31.86 -2.96
C GLN A 373 -24.87 -32.69 -3.55
N ARG A 374 -25.28 -32.40 -4.80
CA ARG A 374 -26.30 -33.21 -5.50
C ARG A 374 -25.84 -34.64 -5.73
N GLU A 375 -24.58 -34.83 -6.12
CA GLU A 375 -24.00 -36.16 -6.31
C GLU A 375 -23.96 -36.95 -5.00
N GLN A 376 -23.52 -36.32 -3.90
CA GLN A 376 -23.52 -36.96 -2.58
C GLN A 376 -24.92 -37.34 -2.13
N GLN A 377 -25.91 -36.48 -2.35
CA GLN A 377 -27.30 -36.77 -1.99
C GLN A 377 -27.88 -37.90 -2.85
N ALA A 378 -27.63 -37.90 -4.16
CA ALA A 378 -28.05 -38.97 -5.06
C ALA A 378 -27.41 -40.31 -4.70
N ALA A 379 -26.13 -40.32 -4.32
CA ALA A 379 -25.44 -41.53 -3.87
C ALA A 379 -26.05 -42.07 -2.56
N LEU A 380 -26.38 -41.19 -1.61
CA LEU A 380 -27.05 -41.57 -0.37
C LEU A 380 -28.44 -42.17 -0.64
N GLU A 381 -29.22 -41.55 -1.54
CA GLU A 381 -30.54 -42.04 -1.93
C GLU A 381 -30.46 -43.40 -2.63
N GLN A 382 -29.48 -43.62 -3.51
CA GLN A 382 -29.25 -44.93 -4.15
C GLN A 382 -28.89 -46.02 -3.13
N GLU A 383 -28.04 -45.69 -2.16
CA GLU A 383 -27.67 -46.62 -1.08
C GLU A 383 -28.89 -47.00 -0.24
N GLN A 384 -29.72 -46.03 0.13
CA GLN A 384 -30.98 -46.28 0.85
C GLN A 384 -31.95 -47.14 0.04
N GLN A 385 -32.07 -46.90 -1.27
CA GLN A 385 -32.89 -47.72 -2.15
C GLN A 385 -32.37 -49.15 -2.25
N ARG A 386 -31.04 -49.35 -2.33
CA ARG A 386 -30.43 -50.69 -2.35
C ARG A 386 -30.72 -51.44 -1.06
N GLN A 387 -30.53 -50.81 0.10
CA GLN A 387 -30.83 -51.41 1.40
C GLN A 387 -32.31 -51.79 1.52
N ALA A 388 -33.22 -50.92 1.08
CA ALA A 388 -34.65 -51.22 1.08
C ALA A 388 -35.02 -52.41 0.17
N GLN A 389 -34.39 -52.53 -1.00
CA GLN A 389 -34.59 -53.67 -1.91
C GLN A 389 -34.05 -54.98 -1.32
N GLU A 390 -32.88 -54.95 -0.68
CA GLU A 390 -32.29 -56.11 0.00
C GLU A 390 -33.18 -56.58 1.15
N GLU A 391 -33.72 -55.67 1.96
CA GLU A 391 -34.69 -55.99 3.02
C GLU A 391 -35.97 -56.61 2.47
N GLN A 392 -36.55 -56.05 1.40
CA GLN A 392 -37.72 -56.62 0.74
C GLN A 392 -37.44 -58.03 0.19
N ALA A 393 -36.28 -58.25 -0.42
CA ALA A 393 -35.86 -59.55 -0.92
C ALA A 393 -35.70 -60.58 0.22
N HIS A 394 -35.13 -60.16 1.35
CA HIS A 394 -35.04 -60.98 2.57
C HIS A 394 -36.43 -61.34 3.12
N GLN A 395 -37.35 -60.38 3.21
CA GLN A 395 -38.72 -60.62 3.66
C GLN A 395 -39.47 -61.58 2.73
N HIS A 396 -39.30 -61.47 1.40
CA HIS A 396 -39.90 -62.39 0.43
C HIS A 396 -39.34 -63.81 0.57
N LYS A 397 -38.02 -63.97 0.74
CA LYS A 397 -37.40 -65.29 0.99
C LYS A 397 -37.95 -65.94 2.27
N HIS A 398 -38.08 -65.18 3.35
CA HIS A 398 -38.67 -65.69 4.60
C HIS A 398 -40.14 -66.08 4.45
N LYS A 399 -40.96 -65.31 3.72
CA LYS A 399 -42.35 -65.67 3.42
C LYS A 399 -42.45 -66.96 2.59
N HIS A 400 -41.60 -67.14 1.58
CA HIS A 400 -41.56 -68.38 0.80
C HIS A 400 -41.12 -69.59 1.62
N LEU A 401 -40.12 -69.44 2.51
CA LEU A 401 -39.73 -70.52 3.42
C LEU A 401 -40.87 -70.89 4.38
N ALA A 402 -41.55 -69.90 4.96
CA ALA A 402 -42.68 -70.13 5.85
C ALA A 402 -43.84 -70.84 5.14
N LEU A 403 -44.15 -70.47 3.90
CA LEU A 403 -45.16 -71.16 3.08
C LEU A 403 -44.74 -72.59 2.75
N ALA A 404 -43.49 -72.83 2.37
CA ALA A 404 -42.97 -74.17 2.08
C ALA A 404 -43.03 -75.09 3.31
N LEU A 405 -42.70 -74.58 4.49
CA LEU A 405 -42.84 -75.31 5.77
C LEU A 405 -44.31 -75.59 6.12
N SER A 406 -45.24 -74.68 5.80
CA SER A 406 -46.67 -74.89 6.06
C SER A 406 -47.36 -75.89 5.12
N MET A 407 -46.77 -76.20 3.95
CA MET A 407 -47.29 -77.21 3.02
C MET A 407 -46.76 -78.63 3.31
N GLN A 408 -45.80 -78.78 4.23
CA GLN A 408 -45.25 -80.07 4.66
C GLN A 408 -45.85 -80.60 5.97
N MET A 409 -46.74 -79.84 6.61
CA MET A 409 -47.61 -80.28 7.71
C MET A 409 -49.02 -80.46 7.20
#